data_AF-A0A800EZM9-F1
#
_entry.id   AF-A0A800EZM9-F1
#
_cell.length_a   1.000
_cell.length_b   1.000
_cell.length_c   1.000
_cell.angle_alpha   90.00
_cell.angle_beta   90.00
_cell.angle_gamma   90.00
#
_symmetry.space_group_name_H-M   'P 1'
#
loop_
_entity.id
_entity.type
_entity.pdbx_description
1 polymer ?
#
loop_
_entity_poly.entity_id
_entity_poly.type
_entity_poly.pdbx_seq_one_letter_code
_entity_poly.pdbx_strand_id
1 'polypeptide(L)' 'MENYPACKACADGDLVPLSDFGGQGSAVHYKAWICTNPDCGFNLKIRNGDVYLNEPILTEADRHRRQAARQ' A
#
# COMPACT_ATOMS: atom_id res chain seq x y z
N MET A 1 -17.95 -15.29 2.92
CA MET A 1 -17.68 -13.84 2.79
C MET A 1 -16.42 -13.57 3.61
N GLU A 2 -15.33 -13.14 2.98
CA GLU A 2 -14.12 -12.81 3.75
C GLU A 2 -14.39 -11.55 4.56
N ASN A 3 -14.14 -11.61 5.87
CA ASN A 3 -14.38 -10.49 6.77
C ASN A 3 -13.03 -9.91 7.18
N TYR A 4 -12.62 -8.83 6.51
CA TYR A 4 -11.38 -8.15 6.81
C TYR A 4 -11.48 -7.39 8.15
N PRO A 5 -10.36 -7.22 8.87
CA PRO A 5 -10.39 -6.51 10.15
C PRO A 5 -10.65 -5.02 9.93
N ALA A 6 -11.42 -4.40 10.82
CA ALA A 6 -11.61 -2.95 10.83
C ALA A 6 -10.26 -2.22 11.03
N CYS A 7 -10.07 -1.12 10.30
CA CYS A 7 -8.91 -0.26 10.45
C CYS A 7 -8.93 0.43 11.82
N LYS A 8 -7.95 0.13 12.66
CA LYS A 8 -7.82 0.73 14.00
C LYS A 8 -7.22 2.14 13.99
N ALA A 9 -6.69 2.61 12.85
CA ALA A 9 -6.13 3.95 12.74
C ALA A 9 -7.22 5.03 12.63
N CYS A 10 -8.28 4.79 11.86
CA CYS A 10 -9.40 5.74 11.71
C CYS A 10 -10.73 5.24 12.28
N ALA A 11 -10.87 3.94 12.56
CA ALA A 11 -12.13 3.29 12.96
C ALA A 11 -13.29 3.42 11.94
N ASP A 12 -13.03 4.00 10.78
CA ASP A 12 -13.97 4.21 9.69
C ASP A 12 -13.35 3.65 8.41
N GLY A 13 -13.38 2.32 8.27
CA GLY A 13 -12.80 1.59 7.14
C GLY A 13 -12.31 0.20 7.52
N ASP A 14 -12.05 -0.62 6.51
CA ASP A 14 -11.51 -1.98 6.66
C ASP A 14 -10.05 -2.01 6.23
N LEU A 15 -9.27 -2.91 6.82
CA LEU A 15 -7.89 -3.15 6.43
C LEU A 15 -7.84 -4.32 5.45
N VAL A 16 -7.62 -4.02 4.17
CA VAL A 16 -7.68 -5.01 3.08
C VAL A 16 -6.29 -5.35 2.54
N PRO A 17 -6.06 -6.62 2.16
CA PRO A 17 -4.81 -7.02 1.54
C PRO A 17 -4.73 -6.65 0.07
N LEU A 18 -3.57 -6.17 -0.37
CA LEU A 18 -3.22 -5.99 -1.77
C LEU A 18 -2.11 -6.96 -2.17
N SER A 19 -2.29 -7.58 -3.34
CA SER A 19 -1.31 -8.43 -4.00
C SER A 19 -0.69 -7.68 -5.18
N ASP A 20 0.48 -8.13 -5.62
CA ASP A 20 1.23 -7.55 -6.72
C ASP A 20 1.97 -8.68 -7.49
N PHE A 21 2.74 -8.33 -8.51
CA PHE A 21 3.60 -9.26 -9.23
C PHE A 21 5.08 -8.92 -9.02
N GLY A 22 5.91 -9.95 -8.91
CA GLY A 22 7.36 -9.85 -8.83
C GLY A 22 8.01 -9.64 -10.20
N GLY A 23 9.35 -9.50 -10.22
CA GLY A 23 10.14 -9.20 -11.42
C GLY A 23 10.11 -10.23 -12.56
N GLN A 24 9.32 -11.29 -12.46
CA GLN A 24 9.04 -12.27 -13.53
C GLN A 24 7.56 -12.65 -13.60
N GLY A 25 6.67 -11.76 -13.17
CA GLY A 25 5.23 -12.03 -13.13
C GLY A 25 4.81 -13.04 -12.05
N SER A 26 5.70 -13.41 -11.13
CA SER A 26 5.34 -14.25 -9.99
C SER A 26 4.32 -13.53 -9.11
N ALA A 27 3.22 -14.20 -8.77
CA ALA A 27 2.23 -13.64 -7.85
C ALA A 27 2.87 -13.41 -6.48
N VAL A 28 2.72 -12.20 -5.95
CA VAL A 28 3.15 -11.82 -4.61
C VAL A 28 1.91 -11.45 -3.83
N HIS A 29 1.41 -12.39 -3.05
CA HIS A 29 0.24 -12.19 -2.22
C HIS A 29 0.56 -11.36 -0.98
N TYR A 30 -0.40 -10.56 -0.55
CA TYR A 30 -0.34 -9.82 0.72
C TYR A 30 0.88 -8.89 0.84
N LYS A 31 1.32 -8.32 -0.29
CA LYS A 31 2.48 -7.41 -0.35
C LYS A 31 2.22 -6.10 0.39
N ALA A 32 0.95 -5.71 0.51
CA ALA A 32 0.54 -4.57 1.30
C ALA A 32 -0.80 -4.81 1.98
N TRP A 33 -1.06 -4.05 3.05
CA TRP A 33 -2.37 -3.89 3.68
C TRP A 33 -2.71 -2.42 3.71
N ILE A 34 -3.93 -2.06 3.31
CA ILE A 34 -4.37 -0.66 3.22
C ILE A 34 -5.71 -0.47 3.92
N CYS A 35 -5.95 0.73 4.44
CA CYS A 35 -7.30 1.13 4.83
C CYS A 35 -8.13 1.45 3.58
N THR A 36 -9.39 1.01 3.56
CA THR A 36 -10.34 1.34 2.49
C THR A 36 -10.83 2.79 2.52
N ASN A 37 -10.69 3.49 3.65
CA ASN A 37 -11.02 4.90 3.73
C ASN A 37 -9.90 5.75 3.11
N PRO A 38 -10.19 6.49 2.02
CA PRO A 38 -9.19 7.25 1.29
C PRO A 38 -8.58 8.39 2.11
N ASP A 39 -9.30 8.93 3.09
CA ASP A 39 -8.82 10.01 3.95
C ASP A 39 -7.89 9.50 5.07
N CYS A 40 -7.93 8.21 5.38
CA CYS A 40 -7.11 7.61 6.43
C CYS A 40 -5.63 7.51 6.01
N GLY A 41 -5.37 7.06 4.79
CA GLY A 41 -4.01 6.88 4.26
C GLY A 41 -3.18 5.78 4.94
N PHE A 42 -3.70 5.09 5.97
CA PHE A 42 -2.98 4.02 6.66
C PHE A 42 -2.61 2.90 5.69
N ASN A 43 -1.32 2.54 5.66
CA ASN A 43 -0.83 1.44 4.85
C ASN A 43 0.40 0.77 5.47
N LEU A 44 0.48 -0.55 5.30
CA LEU A 44 1.66 -1.36 5.58
C LEU A 44 2.14 -2.00 4.28
N LYS A 45 3.43 -1.91 3.98
CA LYS A 45 4.02 -2.44 2.74
C LYS A 45 5.24 -3.28 3.07
N ILE A 46 5.40 -4.40 2.36
CA ILE A 46 6.59 -5.24 2.45
C ILE A 46 7.46 -5.01 1.21
N ARG A 47 8.76 -4.73 1.41
CA ARG A 47 9.75 -4.68 0.34
C ARG A 47 10.99 -5.46 0.77
N ASN A 48 11.33 -6.51 0.04
CA ASN A 48 12.54 -7.31 0.26
C ASN A 48 12.73 -7.77 1.72
N GLY A 49 11.63 -8.06 2.44
CA GLY A 49 11.65 -8.49 3.84
C GLY A 49 11.47 -7.35 4.85
N ASP A 50 11.63 -6.09 4.44
CA ASP A 50 11.42 -4.93 5.30
C ASP A 50 9.95 -4.49 5.30
N VAL A 51 9.49 -4.03 6.46
CA VAL A 51 8.13 -3.52 6.69
C VAL A 51 8.16 -2.00 6.73
N TYR A 52 7.36 -1.38 5.87
CA TYR A 52 7.17 0.06 5.79
C TYR A 52 5.77 0.43 6.25
N LEU A 53 5.67 1.47 7.06
CA LEU A 53 4.43 2.00 7.60
C LEU A 53 4.15 3.39 7.03
N ASN A 54 2.90 3.61 6.62
CA ASN A 54 2.34 4.90 6.20
C ASN A 54 3.19 5.64 5.16
N GLU A 55 3.74 4.91 4.20
CA GLU A 55 4.44 5.54 3.10
C GLU A 55 3.49 6.40 2.26
N PRO A 56 4.00 7.52 1.69
CA PRO A 56 3.20 8.37 0.82
C PRO A 56 2.54 7.59 -0.32
N ILE A 57 1.26 7.86 -0.53
CA ILE A 57 0.51 7.37 -1.68
C ILE A 57 0.80 8.35 -2.82
N LEU A 58 1.57 7.90 -3.81
CA LEU A 58 2.03 8.74 -4.90
C LEU A 58 1.04 8.71 -6.06
N THR A 59 0.67 9.90 -6.54
CA THR A 59 0.02 10.06 -7.83
C THR A 59 1.02 9.87 -8.97
N GLU A 60 0.52 9.75 -10.20
CA GLU A 60 1.39 9.73 -11.39
C GLU A 60 2.22 11.01 -11.51
N ALA A 61 1.62 12.17 -11.19
CA ALA A 61 2.33 13.45 -11.19
C ALA A 61 3.46 13.48 -10.15
N ASP A 62 3.27 12.87 -8.98
CA ASP A 62 4.32 12.77 -7.95
C ASP A 62 5.45 11.85 -8.40
N ARG A 63 5.13 10.75 -9.11
CA ARG A 63 6.12 9.84 -9.70
C ARG A 63 7.00 10.56 -10.72
N HIS A 64 6.41 11.30 -11.66
CA HIS A 64 7.16 12.07 -12.65
C HIS A 64 8.08 13.12 -12.03
N ARG A 65 7.60 13.87 -11.03
CA ARG A 65 8.44 14.86 -10.33
C ARG A 65 9.63 14.22 -9.63
N ARG A 66 9.42 13.08 -8.95
CA ARG A 66 10.52 12.35 -8.28
C ARG A 66 11.56 11.81 -9.26
N GLN A 67 11.12 11.38 -10.44
CA GLN A 67 12.04 10.90 -11.49
C GLN A 67 12.87 12.04 -12.07
N ALA A 68 12.25 13.20 -12.32
CA ALA A 68 12.94 14.39 -12.82
C ALA A 68 13.96 14.95 -11.81
N ALA A 69 13.64 14.92 -10.50
CA ALA A 69 14.53 15.43 -9.44
C ALA A 69 15.73 14.52 -9.12
N ARG A 70 15.81 13.32 -9.70
CA ARG A 70 16.93 12.39 -9.53
C ARG A 70 17.96 12.49 -10.67
N GLN A 71 17.68 13.32 -11.68
CA GLN A 71 18.58 13.67 -12.79
C GLN A 71 19.31 14.97 -12.47
#